data_AF-T2IYU9-F1
#
_entry.id   AF-T2IYU9-F1
#
_cell.length_a   1.000
_cell.length_b   1.000
_cell.length_c   1.000
_cell.angle_alpha   90.00
_cell.angle_beta   90.00
_cell.angle_gamma   90.00
#
_symmetry.space_group_name_H-M   'P 1'
#
loop_
_entity.id
_entity.type
_entity.pdbx_description
1 polymer ?
#
loop_
_entity_poly.entity_id
_entity_poly.type
_entity_poly.pdbx_seq_one_letter_code
_entity_poly.pdbx_strand_id
1 'polypeptide(L)' 'MVATPLQLSLLQKSQPSPVKQLRDYQIQVVEEVCDFWDFGKKSVMLVSPTGSGKILTAIHIIKKFVEQNQRNI' A
#
# COMPACT_ATOMS: atom_id res chain seq x y z
N MET A 1 -5.95 -28.68 -25.81
CA MET A 1 -6.36 -27.32 -26.20
C MET A 1 -5.35 -26.34 -25.60
N VAL A 2 -4.67 -25.54 -26.41
CA VAL A 2 -3.67 -24.56 -25.95
C VAL A 2 -4.35 -23.20 -25.82
N ALA A 3 -4.10 -22.48 -24.72
CA ALA A 3 -4.67 -21.16 -24.49
C ALA A 3 -4.16 -20.16 -25.53
N THR A 4 -5.04 -19.28 -26.01
CA THR A 4 -4.68 -18.27 -27.01
C THR A 4 -3.74 -17.22 -26.41
N PRO A 5 -2.95 -16.50 -27.24
CA PRO A 5 -2.11 -15.40 -26.76
C PRO A 5 -2.88 -14.33 -25.97
N LEU A 6 -4.13 -14.07 -26.35
CA LEU A 6 -5.04 -13.19 -25.62
C LEU A 6 -5.36 -13.74 -24.22
N GLN A 7 -5.70 -15.02 -24.11
CA GLN A 7 -5.94 -15.67 -22.83
C GLN A 7 -4.70 -15.63 -21.93
N LEU A 8 -3.50 -15.84 -22.47
CA LEU A 8 -2.24 -15.70 -21.71
C LEU A 8 -2.03 -14.27 -21.21
N SER A 9 -2.28 -13.25 -22.05
CA SER A 9 -2.08 -11.85 -21.68
C SER A 9 -3.03 -11.38 -20.56
N LEU A 10 -4.26 -11.88 -20.57
CA LEU A 10 -5.27 -11.56 -19.55
C LEU A 10 -4.92 -12.22 -18.22
N LEU A 11 -4.43 -13.46 -18.25
CA LEU A 11 -3.94 -14.17 -17.07
C LEU A 11 -2.71 -13.50 -16.44
N GLN A 12 -1.84 -12.89 -17.25
CA GLN A 12 -0.70 -12.10 -16.76
C GLN A 12 -1.13 -10.79 -16.11
N LYS A 13 -2.13 -10.09 -16.67
CA LYS A 13 -2.66 -8.85 -16.08
C LYS A 13 -3.38 -9.07 -14.76
N SER A 14 -3.97 -10.25 -14.56
CA SER A 14 -4.64 -10.62 -13.30
C SER A 14 -3.67 -11.09 -12.22
N GLN A 15 -2.38 -11.32 -12.54
CA GLN A 15 -1.41 -11.63 -11.52
C GLN A 15 -1.24 -10.41 -10.61
N PRO A 16 -1.30 -10.57 -9.28
CA PRO A 16 -0.93 -9.49 -8.37
C PRO A 16 0.49 -9.07 -8.74
N SER A 17 0.66 -7.79 -9.07
CA SER A 17 1.99 -7.23 -9.29
C SER A 17 2.86 -7.57 -8.09
N PRO A 18 4.14 -7.93 -8.28
CA PRO A 18 5.04 -8.20 -7.15
C PRO A 18 4.91 -7.08 -6.14
N VAL A 19 4.80 -7.44 -4.85
CA VAL A 19 4.61 -6.47 -3.76
C VAL A 19 5.74 -5.46 -3.86
N LYS A 20 5.41 -4.26 -4.36
CA LYS A 20 6.41 -3.26 -4.64
C LYS A 20 6.90 -2.73 -3.31
N GLN A 21 8.15 -3.01 -2.98
CA GLN A 21 8.76 -2.58 -1.73
C GLN A 21 8.71 -1.05 -1.63
N LEU A 22 8.46 -0.57 -0.42
CA LEU A 22 8.51 0.85 -0.12
C LEU A 22 9.96 1.34 -0.14
N ARG A 23 10.15 2.58 -0.58
CA ARG A 23 11.41 3.31 -0.40
C ARG A 23 11.51 3.82 1.03
N ASP A 24 12.72 4.11 1.51
CA ASP A 24 12.97 4.55 2.89
C ASP A 24 12.07 5.69 3.34
N TYR A 25 11.93 6.75 2.53
CA TYR A 25 11.06 7.88 2.86
C TYR A 25 9.57 7.51 2.93
N GLN A 26 9.14 6.47 2.20
CA GLN A 26 7.75 5.98 2.26
C GLN A 26 7.52 5.14 3.50
N ILE A 27 8.54 4.38 3.93
CA ILE A 27 8.53 3.62 5.19
C ILE A 27 8.40 4.59 6.35
N GLN A 28 9.25 5.63 6.38
CA GLN A 28 9.22 6.68 7.39
C GLN A 28 7.82 7.33 7.48
N VAL A 29 7.21 7.70 6.35
CA VAL A 29 5.86 8.27 6.34
C VAL A 29 4.81 7.30 6.91
N VAL A 30 4.93 6.00 6.63
CA VAL A 30 3.99 4.99 7.19
C VAL A 30 4.13 4.92 8.70
N GLU A 31 5.35 4.97 9.22
CA GLU A 31 5.63 4.98 10.67
C GLU A 31 5.10 6.25 11.33
N GLU A 32 5.43 7.42 10.81
CA GLU A 32 4.97 8.71 11.34
C GLU A 32 3.43 8.82 11.40
N VAL A 33 2.73 8.33 10.36
CA VAL A 33 1.25 8.33 10.36
C VAL A 33 0.69 7.43 11.46
N CYS A 34 1.27 6.25 11.67
CA CYS A 34 0.88 5.36 12.76
C CYS A 34 1.13 6.04 14.11
N ASP A 35 2.30 6.63 14.30
CA ASP A 35 2.66 7.31 15.55
C ASP A 35 1.67 8.45 15.85
N PHE A 36 1.30 9.26 14.85
CA PHE A 36 0.29 10.30 15.03
C PHE A 36 -1.05 9.75 15.51
N TRP A 37 -1.48 8.60 15.00
CA TRP A 37 -2.70 7.93 15.46
C TRP A 37 -2.57 7.40 16.89
N ASP A 38 -1.42 6.84 17.25
CA ASP A 38 -1.12 6.40 18.62
C ASP A 38 -1.10 7.57 19.61
N PHE A 39 -0.66 8.76 19.18
CA PHE A 39 -0.79 10.01 19.93
C PHE A 39 -2.23 10.58 19.95
N GLY A 40 -3.21 9.88 19.39
CA GLY A 40 -4.62 10.27 19.41
C GLY A 40 -5.04 11.27 18.34
N LYS A 41 -4.21 11.55 17.32
CA LYS A 41 -4.64 12.36 16.18
C LYS A 41 -5.64 11.56 15.35
N LYS A 42 -6.77 12.16 14.99
CA LYS A 42 -7.84 11.49 14.22
C LYS A 42 -7.63 11.54 12.71
N SER A 43 -6.85 12.50 12.22
CA SER A 43 -6.65 12.74 10.80
C SER A 43 -5.25 13.28 10.55
N VAL A 44 -4.58 12.76 9.53
CA VAL A 44 -3.24 13.16 9.09
C VAL A 44 -3.30 13.50 7.61
N MET A 45 -2.77 14.67 7.23
CA MET A 45 -2.70 15.11 5.84
C MET A 45 -1.29 14.86 5.29
N LEU A 46 -1.16 13.91 4.36
CA LEU A 46 0.10 13.66 3.65
C LEU A 46 0.14 14.44 2.33
N VAL A 47 1.13 15.33 2.19
CA VAL A 47 1.38 16.10 0.96
C VAL A 47 2.65 15.60 0.31
N SER A 48 2.57 15.20 -0.97
CA SER A 48 3.75 14.83 -1.75
C SER A 48 3.53 15.00 -3.26
N PRO A 49 4.60 15.22 -4.04
CA PRO A 49 4.49 15.45 -5.48
C PRO A 49 3.92 14.25 -6.24
N THR A 50 3.54 14.45 -7.50
CA THR A 50 3.26 13.32 -8.41
C THR A 50 4.54 12.50 -8.63
N GLY A 51 4.40 11.19 -8.85
CA GLY A 51 5.56 10.29 -8.99
C GLY A 51 6.26 9.88 -7.67
N SER A 52 5.92 10.52 -6.53
CA SER A 52 6.46 10.18 -5.19
C SER A 52 6.04 8.78 -4.70
N GLY A 53 5.04 8.17 -5.32
CA GLY A 53 4.47 6.90 -4.89
C GLY A 53 3.42 7.03 -3.77
N LYS A 54 2.80 8.21 -3.57
CA LYS A 54 1.74 8.43 -2.56
C LYS A 54 0.61 7.39 -2.53
N ILE A 55 0.21 6.86 -3.69
CA ILE A 55 -0.82 5.81 -3.77
C ILE A 55 -0.29 4.51 -3.15
N LEU A 56 0.95 4.12 -3.48
CA LEU A 56 1.59 2.93 -2.92
C LEU A 56 1.77 3.07 -1.40
N THR A 57 2.20 4.24 -0.94
CA THR A 57 2.32 4.57 0.49
C THR A 57 0.97 4.46 1.20
N ALA A 58 -0.09 5.06 0.65
CA ALA A 58 -1.43 5.00 1.22
C ALA A 58 -1.97 3.56 1.34
N ILE A 59 -1.74 2.71 0.34
CA ILE A 59 -2.11 1.30 0.40
C ILE A 59 -1.41 0.60 1.57
N HIS A 60 -0.12 0.87 1.80
CA HIS A 60 0.61 0.27 2.92
C HIS A 60 0.13 0.77 4.27
N ILE A 61 -0.20 2.05 4.40
CA ILE A 61 -0.83 2.62 5.61
C ILE A 61 -2.13 1.87 5.93
N ILE A 62 -3.02 1.74 4.94
CA ILE A 62 -4.32 1.06 5.12
C ILE A 62 -4.12 -0.42 5.50
N LYS A 63 -3.21 -1.14 4.81
CA LYS A 63 -2.91 -2.53 5.14
C LYS A 63 -2.41 -2.68 6.57
N LYS A 64 -1.43 -1.88 6.97
CA LYS A 64 -0.87 -1.89 8.33
C LYS A 64 -1.94 -1.62 9.38
N PHE A 65 -2.82 -0.64 9.14
CA PHE A 65 -3.95 -0.34 10.04
C PHE A 65 -4.92 -1.52 10.16
N VAL A 66 -5.32 -2.14 9.04
CA VAL A 66 -6.23 -3.30 9.06
C VAL A 66 -5.59 -4.48 9.79
N GLU A 67 -4.32 -4.79 9.53
CA GLU A 67 -3.58 -5.87 10.18
C GLU A 67 -3.43 -5.66 11.69
N GLN A 68 -3.17 -4.42 12.13
CA GLN A 68 -3.10 -4.07 13.55
C GLN A 68 -4.46 -4.23 14.25
N ASN A 69 -5.55 -3.83 13.60
CA ASN A 69 -6.89 -3.95 14.19
C ASN A 69 -7.41 -5.40 14.19
N GLN A 70 -7.07 -6.21 13.19
CA GLN A 70 -7.43 -7.63 13.17
C GLN A 70 -6.74 -8.45 14.28
N ARG A 71 -5.62 -8.00 14.84
CA ARG A 71 -4.96 -8.65 15.98
C ARG A 71 -5.61 -8.32 17.33
N ASN A 72 -6.47 -7.31 17.39
CA ASN A 72 -7.12 -6.84 18.62
C ASN A 72 -8.58 -7.34 18.76
N ILE A 73 -9.02 -8.25 17.90
CA ILE A 73 -10.34 -8.93 17.94
C ILE A 73 -10.10 -10.41 18.23
#